data_AF-A0A9D4Y5N3-F1
#
_entry.id   AF-A0A9D4Y5N3-F1
#
_cell.length_a   1.000
_cell.length_b   1.000
_cell.length_c   1.000
_cell.angle_alpha   90.00
_cell.angle_beta   90.00
_cell.angle_gamma   90.00
#
_symmetry.space_group_name_H-M   'P 1'
#
loop_
_entity.id
_entity.type
_entity.pdbx_description
1 polymer ?
#
loop_
_entity_poly.entity_id
_entity_poly.type
_entity_poly.pdbx_seq_one_letter_code
_entity_poly.pdbx_strand_id
1 'polypeptide(L)'
;MSKRTKTTASGPPRSLRRFTSDEHEERFENLIKRTIQPERFIRLSPGGTYQNLVSNFERRRWTKLCEPESAINYDIVREFYANAISQGQKLLGDPLCKDMAKRR
;
A
#
# COMPACT_ATOMS: atom_id res chain seq x y z
N MET A 1 34.14 15.18 0.00
CA MET A 1 32.82 15.83 0.10
C MET A 1 31.85 15.16 -0.89
N SER A 2 30.97 14.27 -0.44
CA SER A 2 30.02 13.58 -1.33
C SER A 2 28.80 14.45 -1.61
N LYS A 3 28.59 14.80 -2.88
CA LYS A 3 27.41 15.53 -3.35
C LYS A 3 26.21 14.58 -3.34
N ARG A 4 25.21 14.86 -2.50
CA ARG A 4 23.92 14.14 -2.48
C ARG A 4 23.14 14.51 -3.75
N THR A 5 23.04 13.58 -4.70
CA THR A 5 22.17 13.71 -5.87
C THR A 5 20.72 13.59 -5.42
N LYS A 6 19.96 14.67 -5.55
CA LYS A 6 18.51 14.70 -5.34
C LYS A 6 17.85 13.99 -6.53
N THR A 7 17.35 12.78 -6.34
CA THR A 7 16.50 12.09 -7.30
C THR A 7 15.16 12.82 -7.38
N THR A 8 15.01 13.73 -8.34
CA THR A 8 13.69 14.20 -8.79
C THR A 8 13.17 13.18 -9.79
N ALA A 9 12.57 12.10 -9.30
CA ALA A 9 11.74 11.26 -10.15
C ALA A 9 10.54 12.11 -10.59
N SER A 10 10.52 12.52 -11.86
CA SER A 10 9.33 13.06 -12.50
C SER A 10 8.32 11.92 -12.57
N GLY A 11 7.46 11.81 -11.57
CA GLY A 11 6.30 10.93 -11.65
C GLY A 11 5.44 11.32 -12.85
N PRO A 12 4.57 10.41 -13.34
CA PRO A 12 3.58 10.76 -14.36
C PRO A 12 2.82 12.02 -13.92
N PRO A 13 2.42 12.88 -14.88
CA PRO A 13 1.69 14.10 -14.56
C PRO A 13 0.53 13.76 -13.64
N ARG A 14 0.43 14.44 -12.49
CA ARG A 14 -0.72 14.27 -11.60
C ARG A 14 -1.97 14.54 -12.43
N SER A 15 -2.84 13.55 -12.54
CA SER A 15 -4.12 13.73 -13.19
C SER A 15 -4.85 14.87 -12.49
N LEU A 16 -5.29 15.87 -13.26
CA LEU A 16 -6.15 16.94 -12.73
C LEU A 16 -7.52 16.38 -12.30
N ARG A 17 -7.87 15.18 -12.77
CA ARG A 17 -9.05 14.42 -12.38
C ARG A 17 -8.73 13.48 -11.23
N ARG A 18 -9.66 13.40 -10.27
CA ARG A 18 -9.61 12.52 -9.10
C ARG A 18 -9.62 11.03 -9.46
N PHE A 19 -10.34 10.68 -10.52
CA PHE A 19 -10.45 9.31 -11.05
C PHE A 19 -9.98 9.23 -12.50
N THR A 20 -9.42 8.07 -12.87
CA THR A 20 -8.89 7.82 -14.22
C THR A 20 -9.99 7.58 -15.26
N SER A 21 -11.17 7.08 -14.85
CA SER A 21 -12.36 6.85 -15.67
C SER A 21 -13.61 6.77 -14.79
N ASP A 22 -14.79 6.80 -15.40
CA ASP A 22 -16.08 6.68 -14.70
C ASP A 22 -16.24 5.32 -13.99
N GLU A 23 -15.63 4.24 -14.53
CA GLU A 23 -15.58 2.92 -13.89
C GLU A 23 -14.80 2.96 -12.55
N HIS A 24 -13.75 3.78 -12.47
CA HIS A 24 -12.98 3.97 -11.25
C HIS A 24 -13.77 4.76 -10.19
N GLU A 25 -14.63 5.69 -10.62
CA GLU A 25 -15.52 6.44 -9.75
C GLU A 25 -16.63 5.55 -9.16
N GLU A 26 -17.29 4.73 -9.97
CA GLU A 26 -18.27 3.74 -9.47
C GLU A 26 -17.62 2.76 -8.47
N ARG A 27 -16.37 2.39 -8.71
CA ARG A 27 -15.63 1.54 -7.79
C ARG A 27 -15.30 2.23 -6.47
N PHE A 28 -15.02 3.52 -6.49
CA PHE A 28 -14.85 4.31 -5.26
C PHE A 28 -16.12 4.28 -4.40
N GLU A 29 -17.30 4.47 -5.00
CA GLU A 29 -18.59 4.33 -4.32
C GLU A 29 -18.80 2.94 -3.72
N ASN A 30 -18.35 1.90 -4.41
CA ASN A 30 -18.38 0.53 -3.88
C ASN A 30 -17.36 0.30 -2.75
N LEU A 31 -16.21 0.98 -2.77
CA LEU A 31 -15.19 0.91 -1.72
C LEU A 31 -15.59 1.70 -0.46
N ILE A 32 -16.38 2.76 -0.58
CA ILE A 32 -16.96 3.47 0.57
C ILE A 32 -17.80 2.52 1.43
N LYS A 33 -18.56 1.61 0.79
CA LYS A 33 -19.41 0.62 1.48
C LYS A 33 -18.62 -0.49 2.18
N ARG A 34 -17.30 -0.59 1.96
CA ARG A 34 -16.44 -1.63 2.52
C ARG A 34 -15.60 -1.10 3.68
N THR A 35 -15.45 -1.92 4.71
CA THR A 35 -14.53 -1.64 5.82
C THR A 35 -13.09 -1.91 5.39
N ILE A 36 -12.24 -0.88 5.38
CA ILE A 36 -10.79 -1.04 5.20
C ILE A 36 -10.23 -1.59 6.51
N GLN A 37 -9.71 -2.81 6.47
CA GLN A 37 -9.00 -3.39 7.60
C GLN A 37 -7.62 -2.73 7.70
N PRO A 38 -7.27 -2.12 8.84
CA PRO A 38 -5.92 -1.60 9.03
C PRO A 38 -4.91 -2.75 9.00
N GLU A 39 -3.69 -2.46 8.57
CA GLU A 39 -2.63 -3.46 8.58
C GLU A 39 -2.36 -3.97 10.01
N ARG A 40 -2.13 -5.27 10.14
CA ARG A 40 -1.70 -5.88 11.40
C ARG A 40 -0.29 -5.41 11.70
N PHE A 41 -0.14 -4.51 12.66
CA PHE A 41 1.16 -4.14 13.17
C PHE A 41 1.59 -5.09 14.29
N ILE A 42 2.90 -5.38 14.33
CA ILE A 42 3.52 -6.13 15.41
C ILE A 42 4.14 -5.09 16.34
N ARG A 43 3.72 -5.06 17.61
CA ARG A 43 4.38 -4.24 18.62
C ARG A 43 5.74 -4.88 18.94
N LEU A 44 6.80 -4.24 18.47
CA LEU A 44 8.16 -4.63 18.77
C LEU A 44 8.54 -4.09 20.16
N SER A 45 8.83 -4.98 21.10
CA SER A 45 9.35 -4.62 22.43
C SER A 45 10.86 -4.87 22.47
N PRO A 46 11.67 -3.93 23.01
CA PRO A 46 13.12 -4.08 23.12
C PRO A 46 13.57 -5.29 23.94
N GLY A 47 12.73 -5.80 24.85
CA GLY A 47 13.01 -6.99 25.67
C GLY A 47 12.21 -8.23 25.28
N GLY A 48 11.54 -8.22 24.12
CA GLY A 48 10.68 -9.31 23.68
C GLY A 48 11.38 -10.36 22.83
N THR A 49 10.63 -11.38 22.42
CA THR A 49 11.06 -12.49 21.54
C THR A 49 11.74 -12.04 20.23
N TYR A 50 11.46 -10.81 19.78
CA TYR A 50 11.97 -10.26 18.52
C TYR A 50 13.11 -9.24 18.70
N GLN A 51 13.81 -9.23 19.84
CA GLN A 51 14.87 -8.25 20.16
C GLN A 51 15.91 -8.10 19.04
N ASN A 52 16.38 -9.20 18.44
CA ASN A 52 17.33 -9.16 17.33
C ASN A 52 16.79 -8.40 16.10
N LEU A 53 15.49 -8.48 15.85
CA LEU A 53 14.81 -7.79 14.77
C LEU A 53 14.69 -6.29 15.09
N VAL A 54 14.38 -5.93 16.34
CA VAL A 54 14.37 -4.54 16.82
C VAL A 54 15.73 -3.88 16.63
N SER A 55 16.82 -4.53 17.07
CA SER A 55 18.18 -4.00 16.91
C SER A 55 18.56 -3.77 15.44
N ASN A 56 18.08 -4.62 14.53
CA ASN A 56 18.28 -4.43 13.09
C ASN A 56 17.50 -3.24 12.53
N PHE A 57 16.28 -3.02 13.01
CA PHE A 57 15.46 -1.87 12.63
C PHE A 57 16.07 -0.55 13.13
N GLU A 58 16.56 -0.52 14.37
CA GLU A 58 17.27 0.63 14.94
C GLU A 58 18.55 0.94 14.16
N ARG A 59 19.37 -0.08 13.89
CA ARG A 59 20.61 0.07 13.10
C ARG A 59 20.36 0.66 11.71
N ARG A 60 19.24 0.29 11.07
CA ARG A 60 18.85 0.78 9.74
C ARG A 60 18.04 2.07 9.78
N ARG A 61 17.74 2.61 10.97
CA ARG A 61 16.84 3.76 11.19
C ARG A 61 15.45 3.53 10.58
N TRP A 62 14.96 2.30 10.67
CA TRP A 62 13.65 1.86 10.19
C TRP A 62 12.59 1.85 11.30
N THR A 63 12.87 2.45 12.45
CA THR A 63 11.93 2.56 13.58
C THR A 63 10.61 3.21 13.16
N LYS A 64 10.64 4.15 12.20
CA LYS A 64 9.44 4.76 11.60
C LYS A 64 8.50 3.77 10.91
N LEU A 65 8.98 2.62 10.46
CA LEU A 65 8.12 1.58 9.86
C LEU A 65 7.32 0.82 10.92
N CYS A 66 7.74 0.90 12.18
CA CYS A 66 7.07 0.26 13.32
C CYS A 66 6.01 1.16 13.96
N GLU A 67 6.01 2.44 13.63
CA GLU A 67 5.06 3.44 14.11
C GLU A 67 4.04 3.69 13.00
N PRO A 68 2.88 2.99 13.00
CA PRO A 68 1.84 3.30 12.04
C PRO A 68 1.32 4.72 12.28
N GLU A 69 1.04 5.43 11.19
CA GLU A 69 0.41 6.74 11.26
C GLU A 69 -0.96 6.59 11.95
N SER A 70 -1.19 7.32 13.04
CA SER A 70 -2.43 7.23 13.81
C SER A 70 -3.62 7.84 13.07
N ALA A 71 -3.35 8.74 12.13
CA ALA A 71 -4.32 9.43 11.30
C ALA A 71 -4.19 8.98 9.83
N ILE A 72 -4.98 7.98 9.45
CA ILE A 72 -5.09 7.55 8.05
C ILE A 72 -6.30 8.25 7.43
N ASN A 73 -6.09 9.00 6.34
CA ASN A 73 -7.18 9.51 5.53
C ASN A 73 -7.72 8.38 4.64
N TYR A 74 -8.81 7.75 5.09
CA TYR A 74 -9.42 6.63 4.37
C TYR A 74 -9.93 6.99 2.98
N ASP A 75 -10.29 8.25 2.70
CA ASP A 75 -10.77 8.65 1.38
C ASP A 75 -9.63 8.66 0.36
N ILE A 76 -8.44 9.11 0.77
CA ILE A 76 -7.22 9.01 -0.06
C ILE A 76 -6.87 7.54 -0.30
N VAL A 77 -6.99 6.69 0.72
CA VAL A 77 -6.73 5.25 0.57
C VAL A 77 -7.72 4.59 -0.39
N ARG A 78 -9.01 4.92 -0.29
CA ARG A 78 -10.05 4.42 -1.20
C ARG A 78 -9.83 4.91 -2.62
N GLU A 79 -9.51 6.19 -2.79
CA GLU A 79 -9.18 6.79 -4.10
C GLU A 79 -7.96 6.11 -4.72
N PHE A 80 -6.90 5.89 -3.94
CA PHE A 80 -5.74 5.14 -4.37
C PHE A 80 -6.13 3.73 -4.83
N TYR A 81 -6.90 2.99 -4.03
CA TYR A 81 -7.33 1.64 -4.42
C TYR A 81 -8.22 1.66 -5.65
N ALA A 82 -9.16 2.62 -5.76
CA ALA A 82 -10.04 2.80 -6.91
C ALA A 82 -9.21 2.96 -8.20
N ASN A 83 -8.19 3.82 -8.17
CA ASN A 83 -7.32 4.13 -9.30
C ASN A 83 -6.23 3.08 -9.57
N ALA A 84 -5.75 2.35 -8.55
CA ALA A 84 -4.67 1.38 -8.68
C ALA A 84 -5.05 0.14 -9.50
N ILE A 85 -6.34 -0.19 -9.60
CA ILE A 85 -6.80 -1.28 -10.47
C ILE A 85 -7.13 -0.73 -11.85
N SER A 86 -6.10 -0.23 -12.53
CA SER A 86 -6.12 -0.12 -13.99
C SER A 86 -5.00 -1.03 -14.50
N GLN A 87 -5.35 -1.96 -15.38
CA GLN A 87 -4.49 -3.00 -16.02
C GLN A 87 -4.29 -4.34 -15.29
N GLY A 88 -4.33 -4.42 -13.96
CA GLY A 88 -4.08 -5.70 -13.25
C GLY A 88 -5.21 -6.74 -13.35
N GLN A 89 -6.46 -6.29 -13.56
CA GLN A 89 -7.61 -7.20 -13.62
C GLN A 89 -7.82 -7.82 -15.00
N LYS A 90 -7.14 -7.33 -16.04
CA LYS A 90 -6.99 -8.08 -17.30
C LYS A 90 -6.19 -9.38 -17.11
N LEU A 91 -5.30 -9.43 -16.11
CA LEU A 91 -4.49 -10.61 -15.78
C LEU A 91 -5.15 -11.59 -14.79
N LEU A 92 -6.29 -11.23 -14.19
CA LEU A 92 -7.13 -12.21 -13.45
C LEU A 92 -8.05 -13.04 -14.39
N GLY A 93 -8.10 -12.67 -15.67
CA GLY A 93 -8.61 -13.51 -16.75
C GLY A 93 -7.61 -14.57 -17.22
N ASP A 94 -6.36 -14.54 -16.75
CA ASP A 94 -5.36 -15.54 -17.13
C ASP A 94 -5.70 -16.89 -16.46
N PRO A 95 -5.80 -17.98 -17.24
CA PRO A 95 -6.19 -19.30 -16.73
C PRO A 95 -5.24 -19.84 -15.66
N LEU A 96 -4.03 -19.29 -15.50
CA LEU A 96 -3.04 -19.71 -14.50
C LEU A 96 -3.47 -19.44 -13.04
N CYS A 97 -4.36 -18.48 -12.77
CA CYS A 97 -4.73 -18.13 -11.39
C CYS A 97 -5.86 -19.03 -10.83
N LYS A 98 -6.65 -19.68 -11.70
CA LYS A 98 -7.74 -20.59 -11.28
C LYS A 98 -7.21 -21.89 -10.66
N ASP A 99 -6.03 -22.34 -11.07
CA ASP A 99 -5.45 -23.61 -10.60
C ASP A 99 -4.90 -23.53 -9.17
N MET A 100 -4.59 -22.33 -8.67
CA MET A 100 -4.14 -22.12 -7.29
C MET A 100 -5.29 -22.18 -6.26
N ALA A 101 -6.54 -22.01 -6.70
CA ALA A 101 -7.72 -22.05 -5.82
C ALA A 101 -8.26 -23.47 -5.58
N LYS A 102 -7.73 -24.48 -6.29
CA LYS A 102 -8.24 -25.87 -6.25
C LYS A 102 -7.33 -26.87 -5.55
N ARG A 103 -6.25 -26.40 -4.93
CA ARG A 103 -5.38 -27.19 -4.04
C ARG A 103 -5.52 -26.70 -2.60
N ARG A 104 -6.68 -26.97 -2.00
CA ARG A 104 -6.85 -27.08 -0.56
C ARG A 104 -7.57 -28.38 -0.27
#